data_AF-A0A433IL71-F1
#
_entry.id   AF-A0A433IL71-F1
#
_cell.length_a   1.000
_cell.length_b   1.000
_cell.length_c   1.000
_cell.angle_alpha   90.00
_cell.angle_beta   90.00
_cell.angle_gamma   90.00
#
_symmetry.space_group_name_H-M   'P 1'
#
loop_
_entity.id
_entity.type
_entity.pdbx_description
1 polymer ?
#
loop_
_entity_poly.entity_id
_entity_poly.type
_entity_poly.pdbx_seq_one_letter_code
_entity_poly.pdbx_strand_id
1 'polypeptide(L)'
;MSDQEQALQRLLARLTEHQQLEHLLREQQRLLLTLLSNLPGMAYRCRNSTDWRMEFVSEGCLALTGYAVTDLLDSQHMAYAELIHPADRDRVREQIQQALYRREPFRLSYRIITAAGEERWVLEQGRGVFDARGAVQALEGFITDITDRKQTEELLQLSEARYQAIIESQTDLLCRFLFNGMLTFVNDAYCRYFDCPRDAILATDFLSIVPELDRDTVRACIAQCDAGHPLSTYVHQVMRSDEQWRWMQWTVQAILGENDSLLELQAVGRDITEQRYAEATLRESEERYRRIVETAQEGIWQIDAEGRTTFANARMAEMLGCSLDALQGRLLFDFMDEEGRRIAEANLERRRQGITEQHDFKFRRLDGGEIWTLLSTNPILDAEGRYAGALAMIIDISDRKRMEETLRQLATHDALTGLFNRRYFFTLAERELERSQRYGHPLALLMLDLDHFKAINDSRGHQAGDQVLRAVASIIQTNLRQIDVVGRYGGEEFVVLLPETARMTALAVAKRLCAAVAVQSVELSGESLPITISVGMAVGFGDAALNLEEMLERADRALYAAKATGRNRVAVWPLVDAG
;
A
#
# COMPACT_ATOMS: atom_id res chain seq x y z
N MET A 1 -116.85 -0.72 66.99
CA MET A 1 -115.74 -0.48 66.06
C MET A 1 -116.31 -0.56 64.65
N SER A 2 -116.44 0.61 64.01
CA SER A 2 -117.31 0.80 62.85
C SER A 2 -116.63 0.34 61.56
N ASP A 3 -117.41 0.09 60.50
CA ASP A 3 -116.91 -0.25 59.14
C ASP A 3 -115.81 0.72 58.62
N GLN A 4 -115.71 1.92 59.18
CA GLN A 4 -114.63 2.87 58.88
C GLN A 4 -113.25 2.43 59.40
N GLU A 5 -113.15 1.75 60.55
CA GLU A 5 -111.86 1.31 61.11
C GLU A 5 -111.26 0.14 60.31
N GLN A 6 -112.09 -0.78 59.80
CA GLN A 6 -111.62 -1.87 58.93
C GLN A 6 -111.23 -1.39 57.53
N ALA A 7 -111.93 -0.39 56.97
CA ALA A 7 -111.55 0.23 55.70
C ALA A 7 -110.21 0.99 55.83
N LEU A 8 -110.01 1.70 56.95
CA LEU A 8 -108.76 2.41 57.24
C LEU A 8 -107.58 1.46 57.42
N GLN A 9 -107.76 0.32 58.09
CA GLN A 9 -106.71 -0.70 58.24
C GLN A 9 -106.32 -1.35 56.90
N ARG A 10 -107.26 -1.62 55.99
CA ARG A 10 -106.94 -2.14 54.64
C ARG A 10 -106.22 -1.11 53.78
N LEU A 11 -106.57 0.17 53.91
CA LEU A 11 -105.89 1.26 53.19
C LEU A 11 -104.46 1.45 53.72
N LEU A 12 -104.26 1.42 55.04
CA LEU A 12 -102.95 1.50 55.67
C LEU A 12 -102.05 0.32 55.28
N ALA A 13 -102.58 -0.90 55.22
CA ALA A 13 -101.85 -2.09 54.77
C ALA A 13 -101.43 -2.01 53.29
N ARG A 14 -102.30 -1.49 52.40
CA ARG A 14 -101.94 -1.23 51.00
C ARG A 14 -100.90 -0.12 50.86
N LEU A 15 -100.97 0.92 51.70
CA LEU A 15 -99.98 2.01 51.69
C LEU A 15 -98.61 1.53 52.17
N THR A 16 -98.53 0.67 53.19
CA THR A 16 -97.26 0.09 53.64
C THR A 16 -96.69 -0.92 52.64
N GLU A 17 -97.52 -1.76 52.01
CA GLU A 17 -97.09 -2.67 50.95
C GLU A 17 -96.54 -1.90 49.73
N HIS A 18 -97.22 -0.83 49.33
CA HIS A 18 -96.75 0.05 48.26
C HIS A 18 -95.43 0.74 48.61
N GLN A 19 -95.28 1.26 49.84
CA GLN A 19 -94.03 1.87 50.32
C GLN A 19 -92.87 0.87 50.40
N GLN A 20 -93.12 -0.39 50.78
CA GLN A 20 -92.10 -1.45 50.79
C GLN A 20 -91.65 -1.82 49.37
N LEU A 21 -92.59 -1.94 48.44
CA LEU A 21 -92.28 -2.15 47.02
C LEU A 21 -91.49 -0.98 46.43
N GLU A 22 -91.86 0.27 46.74
CA GLU A 22 -91.10 1.45 46.32
C GLU A 22 -89.68 1.46 46.92
N HIS A 23 -89.52 1.11 48.19
CA HIS A 23 -88.21 1.05 48.83
C HIS A 23 -87.33 -0.04 48.19
N LEU A 24 -87.86 -1.24 48.00
CA LEU A 24 -87.15 -2.35 47.37
C LEU A 24 -86.75 -1.99 45.93
N LEU A 25 -87.65 -1.34 45.17
CA LEU A 25 -87.35 -0.87 43.82
C LEU A 25 -86.24 0.18 43.82
N ARG A 26 -86.27 1.16 44.73
CA ARG A 26 -85.21 2.17 44.86
C ARG A 26 -83.87 1.54 45.25
N GLU A 27 -83.87 0.55 46.12
CA GLU A 27 -82.65 -0.15 46.56
C GLU A 27 -82.05 -1.00 45.42
N GLN A 28 -82.89 -1.72 44.66
CA GLN A 28 -82.47 -2.44 43.46
C GLN A 28 -81.94 -1.50 42.37
N GLN A 29 -82.62 -0.37 42.14
CA GLN A 29 -82.16 0.66 41.19
C GLN A 29 -80.79 1.22 41.60
N ARG A 30 -80.59 1.54 42.88
CA ARG A 30 -79.31 2.03 43.39
C ARG A 30 -78.20 0.99 43.23
N LEU A 31 -78.44 -0.28 43.54
CA LEU A 31 -77.46 -1.36 43.39
C LEU A 31 -77.04 -1.53 41.93
N LEU A 32 -78.01 -1.56 41.00
CA LEU A 32 -77.74 -1.65 39.56
C LEU A 32 -76.88 -0.47 39.09
N LEU A 33 -77.20 0.76 39.50
CA LEU A 33 -76.42 1.94 39.14
C LEU A 33 -74.97 1.87 39.64
N THR A 34 -74.74 1.39 40.88
CA THR A 34 -73.37 1.24 41.43
C THR A 34 -72.57 0.14 40.71
N LEU A 35 -73.21 -0.96 40.31
CA LEU A 35 -72.55 -2.01 39.53
C LEU A 35 -72.17 -1.51 38.14
N LEU A 36 -73.05 -0.74 37.51
CA LEU A 36 -72.80 -0.14 36.20
C LEU A 36 -71.71 0.94 36.24
N SER A 37 -71.57 1.69 37.33
CA SER A 37 -70.51 2.71 37.48
C SER A 37 -69.11 2.13 37.72
N ASN A 38 -69.02 0.90 38.23
CA ASN A 38 -67.74 0.23 38.48
C ASN A 38 -67.17 -0.52 37.27
N LEU A 39 -67.96 -0.69 36.21
CA LEU A 39 -67.50 -1.34 35.00
C LEU A 39 -66.78 -0.32 34.10
N PRO A 40 -65.58 -0.64 33.58
CA PRO A 40 -64.85 0.26 32.69
C PRO A 40 -65.55 0.32 31.32
N GLY A 41 -66.37 1.35 31.11
CA GLY A 41 -67.12 1.55 29.87
C GLY A 41 -68.54 2.10 30.05
N MET A 42 -69.30 2.06 28.97
CA MET A 42 -70.69 2.53 28.91
C MET A 42 -71.65 1.35 28.74
N ALA A 43 -72.57 1.17 29.68
CA ALA A 43 -73.72 0.30 29.49
C ALA A 43 -74.82 1.06 28.75
N TYR A 44 -75.54 0.40 27.86
CA TYR A 44 -76.58 1.04 27.08
C TYR A 44 -77.78 0.12 26.86
N ARG A 45 -78.93 0.75 26.60
CA ARG A 45 -80.08 0.14 25.94
C ARG A 45 -80.48 1.03 24.79
N CYS A 46 -80.62 0.49 23.58
CA CYS A 46 -81.03 1.27 22.41
C CYS A 46 -82.07 0.56 21.56
N ARG A 47 -82.77 1.32 20.72
CA ARG A 47 -83.64 0.77 19.69
C ARG A 47 -82.80 0.20 18.56
N ASN A 48 -83.28 -0.89 17.98
CA ASN A 48 -82.73 -1.43 16.75
C ASN A 48 -83.17 -0.55 15.55
N SER A 49 -82.61 0.65 15.46
CA SER A 49 -82.86 1.66 14.44
C SER A 49 -81.56 2.04 13.73
N THR A 50 -81.66 2.73 12.58
CA THR A 50 -80.49 3.12 11.78
C THR A 50 -79.54 4.08 12.49
N ASP A 51 -80.06 4.85 13.46
CA ASP A 51 -79.36 5.82 14.29
C ASP A 51 -78.91 5.26 15.65
N TRP A 52 -79.28 4.00 15.98
CA TRP A 52 -79.07 3.37 17.29
C TRP A 52 -79.56 4.23 18.44
N ARG A 53 -80.83 4.65 18.37
CA ARG A 53 -81.42 5.58 19.33
C ARG A 53 -81.39 5.04 20.75
N MET A 54 -80.64 5.70 21.63
CA MET A 54 -80.40 5.25 23.01
C MET A 54 -81.63 5.51 23.90
N GLU A 55 -82.14 4.48 24.54
CA GLU A 55 -83.19 4.56 25.58
C GLU A 55 -82.59 4.69 26.98
N PHE A 56 -81.38 4.17 27.17
CA PHE A 56 -80.61 4.26 28.40
C PHE A 56 -79.11 4.27 28.08
N VAL A 57 -78.34 5.10 28.78
CA VAL A 57 -76.87 5.05 28.80
C VAL A 57 -76.38 5.29 30.22
N SER A 58 -75.34 4.58 30.64
CA SER A 58 -74.69 4.82 31.94
C SER A 58 -73.80 6.07 31.91
N GLU A 59 -73.44 6.61 33.08
CA GLU A 59 -72.55 7.77 33.21
C GLU A 59 -71.16 7.56 32.59
N GLY A 60 -70.74 6.30 32.42
CA GLY A 60 -69.50 5.94 31.70
C GLY A 60 -69.46 6.40 30.25
N CYS A 61 -70.60 6.83 29.67
CA CYS A 61 -70.65 7.45 28.35
C CYS A 61 -69.77 8.69 28.22
N LEU A 62 -69.66 9.52 29.26
CA LEU A 62 -68.89 10.76 29.23
C LEU A 62 -67.40 10.47 29.09
N ALA A 63 -66.90 9.54 29.91
CA ALA A 63 -65.49 9.13 29.86
C ALA A 63 -65.14 8.47 28.52
N LEU A 64 -66.05 7.66 27.95
CA LEU A 64 -65.84 6.91 26.72
C LEU A 64 -65.97 7.77 25.45
N THR A 65 -67.03 8.57 25.35
CA THR A 65 -67.45 9.26 24.12
C THR A 65 -67.23 10.78 24.16
N GLY A 66 -67.06 11.36 25.35
CA GLY A 66 -67.01 12.82 25.56
C GLY A 66 -68.37 13.51 25.60
N TYR A 67 -69.48 12.78 25.41
CA TYR A 67 -70.84 13.30 25.48
C TYR A 67 -71.52 12.95 26.80
N ALA A 68 -72.34 13.86 27.32
CA ALA A 68 -73.12 13.60 28.52
C ALA A 68 -74.29 12.65 28.21
N VAL A 69 -74.84 12.02 29.26
CA VAL A 69 -76.03 11.15 29.17
C VAL A 69 -77.18 11.85 28.42
N THR A 70 -77.40 13.15 28.69
CA THR A 70 -78.45 13.96 28.06
C THR A 70 -78.27 14.18 26.56
N ASP A 71 -77.04 14.07 26.06
CA ASP A 71 -76.74 14.33 24.65
C ASP A 71 -77.04 13.11 23.77
N LEU A 72 -76.84 11.92 24.36
CA LEU A 72 -77.00 10.62 23.69
C LEU A 72 -78.39 10.02 23.89
N LEU A 73 -79.04 10.27 25.04
CA LEU A 73 -80.40 9.80 25.31
C LEU A 73 -81.37 10.31 24.24
N ASP A 74 -82.19 9.41 23.73
CA ASP A 74 -83.18 9.67 22.69
C ASP A 74 -82.63 10.30 21.40
N SER A 75 -81.30 10.28 21.23
CA SER A 75 -80.61 10.98 20.14
C SER A 75 -80.94 12.47 20.09
N GLN A 76 -81.10 13.12 21.27
CA GLN A 76 -81.48 14.53 21.36
C GLN A 76 -80.46 15.48 20.72
N HIS A 77 -79.17 15.21 20.91
CA HIS A 77 -78.09 16.02 20.33
C HIS A 77 -77.21 15.20 19.39
N MET A 78 -77.01 13.91 19.68
CA MET A 78 -76.13 13.06 18.90
C MET A 78 -76.63 11.62 18.82
N ALA A 79 -76.73 11.08 17.61
CA ALA A 79 -76.98 9.66 17.39
C ALA A 79 -75.70 8.83 17.58
N TYR A 80 -75.80 7.68 18.23
CA TYR A 80 -74.62 6.83 18.47
C TYR A 80 -74.02 6.31 17.15
N ALA A 81 -74.85 6.10 16.13
CA ALA A 81 -74.39 5.75 14.78
C ALA A 81 -73.40 6.77 14.18
N GLU A 82 -73.50 8.04 14.56
CA GLU A 82 -72.64 9.11 14.05
C GLU A 82 -71.27 9.13 14.75
N LEU A 83 -71.20 8.65 16.00
CA LEU A 83 -69.95 8.47 16.73
C LEU A 83 -69.10 7.34 16.13
N ILE A 84 -69.70 6.33 15.53
CA ILE A 84 -68.96 5.23 14.90
C ILE A 84 -68.18 5.78 13.70
N HIS A 85 -66.89 5.46 13.63
CA HIS A 85 -66.01 5.87 12.54
C HIS A 85 -66.62 5.48 11.18
N PRO A 86 -66.65 6.36 10.16
CA PRO A 86 -67.37 6.12 8.91
C PRO A 86 -67.04 4.78 8.21
N ALA A 87 -65.76 4.37 8.24
CA ALA A 87 -65.32 3.11 7.65
C ALA A 87 -65.85 1.85 8.37
N ASP A 88 -66.29 1.97 9.63
CA ASP A 88 -66.72 0.83 10.45
C ASP A 88 -68.25 0.70 10.53
N ARG A 89 -69.01 1.75 10.18
CA ARG A 89 -70.49 1.83 10.34
C ARG A 89 -71.24 0.67 9.70
N ASP A 90 -70.94 0.39 8.43
CA ASP A 90 -71.63 -0.67 7.68
C ASP A 90 -71.33 -2.05 8.26
N ARG A 91 -70.05 -2.31 8.56
CA ARG A 91 -69.59 -3.56 9.16
C ARG A 91 -70.21 -3.81 10.52
N VAL A 92 -70.23 -2.80 11.40
CA VAL A 92 -70.84 -2.89 12.74
C VAL A 92 -72.31 -3.22 12.62
N ARG A 93 -73.04 -2.49 11.77
CA ARG A 93 -74.46 -2.73 11.54
C ARG A 93 -74.73 -4.13 11.03
N GLU A 94 -73.99 -4.58 10.03
CA GLU A 94 -74.17 -5.92 9.47
C GLU A 94 -73.93 -7.01 10.52
N GLN A 95 -72.83 -6.93 11.28
CA GLN A 95 -72.50 -7.91 12.32
C GLN A 95 -73.56 -7.96 13.43
N ILE A 96 -74.08 -6.80 13.86
CA ILE A 96 -75.14 -6.75 14.87
C ILE A 96 -76.44 -7.34 14.29
N GLN A 97 -76.86 -6.98 13.07
CA GLN A 97 -78.07 -7.55 12.46
C GLN A 97 -77.96 -9.07 12.26
N GLN A 98 -76.79 -9.58 11.86
CA GLN A 98 -76.56 -11.01 11.73
C GLN A 98 -76.68 -11.74 13.09
N ALA A 99 -76.12 -11.17 14.15
CA ALA A 99 -76.24 -11.72 15.50
C ALA A 99 -77.69 -11.72 16.00
N LEU A 100 -78.44 -10.65 15.71
CA LEU A 100 -79.87 -10.57 16.06
C LEU A 100 -80.73 -11.59 15.32
N TYR A 101 -80.44 -11.82 14.03
CA TYR A 101 -81.10 -12.86 13.26
C TYR A 101 -80.85 -14.26 13.84
N ARG A 102 -79.61 -14.52 14.28
CA ARG A 102 -79.21 -15.79 14.93
C ARG A 102 -79.65 -15.88 16.39
N ARG A 103 -80.12 -14.78 16.99
CA ARG A 103 -80.45 -14.65 18.41
C ARG A 103 -79.27 -14.95 19.34
N GLU A 104 -78.08 -14.58 18.91
CA GLU A 104 -76.84 -14.76 19.66
C GLU A 104 -76.35 -13.42 20.23
N PRO A 105 -75.63 -13.42 21.36
CA PRO A 105 -74.88 -12.25 21.80
C PRO A 105 -73.83 -11.86 20.75
N PHE A 106 -73.66 -10.56 20.51
CA PHE A 106 -72.60 -10.04 19.65
C PHE A 106 -71.43 -9.54 20.48
N ARG A 107 -70.22 -9.75 19.95
CA ARG A 107 -68.98 -9.19 20.46
C ARG A 107 -68.15 -8.70 19.30
N LEU A 108 -67.91 -7.39 19.23
CA LEU A 108 -67.18 -6.78 18.12
C LEU A 108 -66.37 -5.58 18.59
N SER A 109 -65.28 -5.31 17.87
CA SER A 109 -64.47 -4.11 18.07
C SER A 109 -64.57 -3.18 16.87
N TYR A 110 -64.64 -1.88 17.13
CA TYR A 110 -64.72 -0.83 16.11
C TYR A 110 -64.23 0.50 16.69
N ARG A 111 -64.09 1.48 15.82
CA ARG A 111 -63.65 2.82 16.20
C ARG A 111 -64.81 3.75 16.40
N ILE A 112 -64.70 4.61 17.41
CA ILE A 112 -65.56 5.77 17.61
C ILE A 112 -64.73 7.06 17.52
N ILE A 113 -65.38 8.16 17.17
CA ILE A 113 -64.83 9.51 17.20
C ILE A 113 -65.53 10.23 18.36
N THR A 114 -64.76 10.68 19.34
CA THR A 114 -65.29 11.37 20.53
C THR A 114 -65.72 12.80 20.22
N ALA A 115 -66.39 13.46 21.16
CA ALA A 115 -66.74 14.89 21.05
C ALA A 115 -65.53 15.80 20.80
N ALA A 116 -64.33 15.40 21.24
CA ALA A 116 -63.08 16.12 21.03
C ALA A 116 -62.43 15.82 19.66
N GLY A 117 -63.02 14.92 18.87
CA GLY A 117 -62.46 14.45 17.59
C GLY A 117 -61.39 13.36 17.72
N GLU A 118 -61.20 12.79 18.92
CA GLU A 118 -60.24 11.70 19.14
C GLU A 118 -60.81 10.36 18.65
N GLU A 119 -59.99 9.58 17.95
CA GLU A 119 -60.34 8.20 17.58
C GLU A 119 -60.07 7.23 18.74
N ARG A 120 -61.07 6.45 19.14
CA ARG A 120 -60.94 5.41 20.18
C ARG A 120 -61.42 4.06 19.67
N TRP A 121 -60.68 3.02 20.02
CA TRP A 121 -61.11 1.65 19.79
C TRP A 121 -62.01 1.20 20.92
N VAL A 122 -63.20 0.72 20.60
CA VAL A 122 -64.13 0.16 21.57
C VAL A 122 -64.39 -1.31 21.32
N LEU A 123 -64.64 -2.05 22.39
CA LEU A 123 -65.18 -3.40 22.39
C LEU A 123 -66.63 -3.33 22.87
N GLU A 124 -67.55 -3.69 21.98
CA GLU A 124 -68.96 -3.80 22.31
C GLU A 124 -69.35 -5.26 22.54
N GLN A 125 -70.05 -5.51 23.63
CA GLN A 125 -70.69 -6.77 23.96
C GLN A 125 -72.17 -6.53 24.24
N GLY A 126 -73.04 -7.05 23.39
CA GLY A 126 -74.48 -6.84 23.54
C GLY A 126 -75.33 -8.01 23.08
N ARG A 127 -76.63 -7.90 23.29
CA ARG A 127 -77.63 -8.88 22.87
C ARG A 127 -78.95 -8.19 22.49
N GLY A 128 -79.73 -8.85 21.64
CA GLY A 128 -81.11 -8.46 21.39
C GLY A 128 -82.04 -8.85 22.54
N VAL A 129 -82.92 -7.93 22.93
CA VAL A 129 -84.09 -8.19 23.76
C VAL A 129 -85.27 -8.35 22.82
N PHE A 130 -86.01 -9.46 22.94
CA PHE A 130 -87.11 -9.79 22.02
C PHE A 130 -88.46 -9.73 22.74
N ASP A 131 -89.49 -9.28 22.02
CA ASP A 131 -90.86 -9.29 22.53
C ASP A 131 -91.49 -10.69 22.49
N ALA A 132 -92.72 -10.82 23.02
CA ALA A 132 -93.46 -12.09 23.03
C ALA A 132 -93.79 -12.65 21.64
N ARG A 133 -93.68 -11.84 20.58
CA ARG A 133 -93.88 -12.23 19.17
C ARG A 133 -92.56 -12.56 18.47
N GLY A 134 -91.43 -12.43 19.17
CA GLY A 134 -90.09 -12.72 18.66
C GLY A 134 -89.46 -11.60 17.85
N ALA A 135 -90.03 -10.39 17.85
CA ALA A 135 -89.44 -9.20 17.22
C ALA A 135 -88.43 -8.53 18.18
N VAL A 136 -87.38 -7.90 17.64
CA VAL A 136 -86.38 -7.19 18.44
C VAL A 136 -87.02 -5.96 19.07
N GLN A 137 -87.13 -5.95 20.40
CA GLN A 137 -87.65 -4.84 21.19
C GLN A 137 -86.57 -3.78 21.45
N ALA A 138 -85.38 -4.23 21.84
CA ALA A 138 -84.26 -3.35 22.17
C ALA A 138 -82.93 -4.11 22.06
N LEU A 139 -81.83 -3.39 22.16
CA LEU A 139 -80.48 -3.91 22.25
C LEU A 139 -79.89 -3.45 23.55
N GLU A 140 -79.33 -4.38 24.30
CA GLU A 140 -78.67 -4.09 25.57
C GLU A 140 -77.24 -4.57 25.50
N GLY A 141 -76.31 -3.74 25.96
CA GLY A 141 -74.91 -4.07 25.88
C GLY A 141 -74.01 -3.16 26.71
N PHE A 142 -72.73 -3.45 26.60
CA PHE A 142 -71.65 -2.76 27.26
C PHE A 142 -70.54 -2.46 26.27
N ILE A 143 -70.02 -1.24 26.31
CA ILE A 143 -69.00 -0.73 25.41
C ILE A 143 -67.79 -0.29 26.22
N THR A 144 -66.66 -0.95 26.03
CA THR A 144 -65.40 -0.69 26.76
C THR A 144 -64.36 -0.08 25.84
N ASP A 145 -63.60 0.89 26.33
CA ASP A 145 -62.41 1.40 25.64
C ASP A 145 -61.28 0.35 25.65
N ILE A 146 -60.76 0.03 24.46
CA ILE A 146 -59.63 -0.90 24.26
C ILE A 146 -58.48 -0.23 23.48
N THR A 147 -58.44 1.10 23.44
CA THR A 147 -57.45 1.88 22.67
C THR A 147 -56.01 1.57 23.08
N ASP A 148 -55.68 1.64 24.38
CA ASP A 148 -54.33 1.35 24.88
C ASP A 148 -53.84 -0.04 24.50
N ARG A 149 -54.73 -1.03 24.61
CA ARG A 149 -54.45 -2.43 24.24
C ARG A 149 -54.15 -2.54 22.74
N LYS A 150 -54.95 -1.89 21.90
CA LYS A 150 -54.77 -1.92 20.44
C LYS A 150 -53.49 -1.22 19.99
N GLN A 151 -53.19 -0.06 20.56
CA GLN A 151 -51.96 0.66 20.26
C GLN A 151 -50.71 -0.13 20.69
N THR A 152 -50.75 -0.80 21.84
CA THR A 152 -49.64 -1.64 22.30
C THR A 152 -49.41 -2.84 21.38
N GLU A 153 -50.47 -3.51 20.93
CA GLU A 153 -50.38 -4.62 19.97
C GLU A 153 -49.78 -4.16 18.64
N GLU A 154 -50.24 -3.03 18.09
CA GLU A 154 -49.73 -2.48 16.83
C GLU A 154 -48.27 -2.01 16.94
N LEU A 155 -47.91 -1.33 18.04
CA LEU A 155 -46.53 -0.92 18.29
C LEU A 155 -45.59 -2.11 18.40
N LEU A 156 -46.03 -3.20 19.07
CA LEU A 156 -45.25 -4.43 19.16
C LEU A 156 -45.05 -5.06 17.78
N GLN A 157 -46.12 -5.22 17.00
CA GLN A 157 -46.04 -5.76 15.64
C GLN A 157 -45.14 -4.92 14.72
N LEU A 158 -45.26 -3.59 14.79
CA LEU A 158 -44.41 -2.68 14.02
C LEU A 158 -42.94 -2.79 14.45
N SER A 159 -42.69 -2.93 15.74
CA SER A 159 -41.36 -3.13 16.31
C SER A 159 -40.75 -4.46 15.84
N GLU A 160 -41.51 -5.56 15.92
CA GLU A 160 -41.10 -6.89 15.43
C GLU A 160 -40.77 -6.87 13.94
N ALA A 161 -41.66 -6.30 13.12
CA ALA A 161 -41.44 -6.16 11.68
C ALA A 161 -40.20 -5.31 11.36
N ARG A 162 -39.96 -4.24 12.13
CA ARG A 162 -38.76 -3.40 11.99
C ARG A 162 -37.49 -4.19 12.34
N TYR A 163 -37.48 -4.94 13.43
CA TYR A 163 -36.33 -5.75 13.82
C TYR A 163 -36.03 -6.85 12.80
N GLN A 164 -37.04 -7.54 12.29
CA GLN A 164 -36.88 -8.52 11.22
C GLN A 164 -36.27 -7.87 9.97
N ALA A 165 -36.80 -6.73 9.53
CA ALA A 165 -36.25 -6.02 8.37
C ALA A 165 -34.78 -5.61 8.56
N ILE A 166 -34.39 -5.14 9.75
CA ILE A 166 -33.00 -4.81 10.06
C ILE A 166 -32.11 -6.05 9.90
N ILE A 167 -32.49 -7.17 10.51
CA ILE A 167 -31.71 -8.41 10.48
C ILE A 167 -31.56 -8.96 9.06
N GLU A 168 -32.65 -8.99 8.28
CA GLU A 168 -32.65 -9.53 6.92
C GLU A 168 -31.93 -8.62 5.92
N SER A 169 -31.90 -7.31 6.19
CA SER A 169 -31.15 -6.34 5.38
C SER A 169 -29.64 -6.32 5.65
N GLN A 170 -29.16 -6.99 6.70
CA GLN A 170 -27.72 -7.04 6.98
C GLN A 170 -26.97 -7.75 5.85
N THR A 171 -25.78 -7.27 5.53
CA THR A 171 -24.89 -7.88 4.54
C THR A 171 -24.01 -8.98 5.13
N ASP A 172 -23.71 -8.89 6.43
CA ASP A 172 -22.97 -9.92 7.15
C ASP A 172 -23.87 -11.16 7.37
N LEU A 173 -23.23 -12.32 7.43
CA LEU A 173 -23.88 -13.60 7.61
C LEU A 173 -24.26 -13.76 9.08
N LEU A 174 -25.54 -13.75 9.40
CA LEU A 174 -26.02 -13.94 10.77
C LEU A 174 -26.58 -15.35 10.91
N CYS A 175 -26.09 -16.10 11.88
CA CYS A 175 -26.69 -17.37 12.26
C CYS A 175 -26.77 -17.54 13.77
N ARG A 176 -27.68 -18.40 14.23
CA ARG A 176 -27.71 -18.92 15.60
C ARG A 176 -27.70 -20.43 15.56
N PHE A 177 -27.07 -21.02 16.55
CA PHE A 177 -26.98 -22.46 16.68
C PHE A 177 -26.93 -22.91 18.13
N LEU A 178 -27.39 -24.14 18.33
CA LEU A 178 -27.26 -24.87 19.58
C LEU A 178 -25.81 -25.36 19.75
N PHE A 179 -25.43 -25.69 20.97
CA PHE A 179 -24.10 -26.25 21.29
C PHE A 179 -23.71 -27.51 20.52
N ASN A 180 -24.70 -28.29 20.07
CA ASN A 180 -24.46 -29.47 19.24
C ASN A 180 -24.11 -29.12 17.78
N GLY A 181 -24.08 -27.84 17.42
CA GLY A 181 -23.79 -27.31 16.09
C GLY A 181 -25.01 -27.09 15.21
N MET A 182 -26.22 -27.37 15.71
CA MET A 182 -27.44 -27.28 14.91
C MET A 182 -27.90 -25.83 14.73
N LEU A 183 -28.03 -25.39 13.48
CA LEU A 183 -28.53 -24.05 13.14
C LEU A 183 -30.02 -23.90 13.49
N THR A 184 -30.35 -22.90 14.31
CA THR A 184 -31.73 -22.54 14.72
C THR A 184 -32.24 -21.28 14.05
N PHE A 185 -31.34 -20.42 13.58
CA PHE A 185 -31.68 -19.21 12.84
C PHE A 185 -30.58 -18.87 11.83
N VAL A 186 -30.98 -18.35 10.68
CA VAL A 186 -30.11 -17.73 9.68
C VAL A 186 -30.82 -16.54 9.02
N ASN A 187 -30.09 -15.48 8.70
CA ASN A 187 -30.64 -14.38 7.89
C ASN A 187 -30.56 -14.69 6.38
N ASP A 188 -31.18 -13.82 5.57
CA ASP A 188 -31.17 -13.96 4.11
C ASP A 188 -29.77 -13.82 3.50
N ALA A 189 -28.87 -13.05 4.12
CA ALA A 189 -27.49 -12.96 3.64
C ALA A 189 -26.76 -14.30 3.75
N TYR A 190 -26.94 -15.03 4.86
CA TYR A 190 -26.41 -16.39 5.01
C TYR A 190 -26.97 -17.32 3.93
N CYS A 191 -28.29 -17.30 3.71
CA CYS A 191 -28.94 -18.14 2.69
C CYS A 191 -28.44 -17.84 1.28
N ARG A 192 -28.32 -16.55 0.91
CA ARG A 192 -27.78 -16.13 -0.40
C ARG A 192 -26.32 -16.50 -0.58
N TYR A 193 -25.51 -16.41 0.47
CA TYR A 193 -24.08 -16.69 0.39
C TYR A 193 -23.80 -18.18 0.12
N PHE A 194 -24.53 -19.06 0.80
CA PHE A 194 -24.43 -20.51 0.66
C PHE A 194 -25.42 -21.12 -0.35
N ASP A 195 -26.16 -20.29 -1.08
CA ASP A 195 -27.15 -20.69 -2.10
C ASP A 195 -28.06 -21.85 -1.68
N CYS A 196 -28.58 -21.77 -0.45
CA CYS A 196 -29.39 -22.82 0.13
C CYS A 196 -30.65 -22.23 0.79
N PRO A 197 -31.84 -22.84 0.58
CA PRO A 197 -33.08 -22.33 1.18
C PRO A 197 -33.05 -22.50 2.69
N ARG A 198 -33.59 -21.51 3.40
CA ARG A 198 -33.62 -21.45 4.87
C ARG A 198 -34.07 -22.77 5.52
N ASP A 199 -35.16 -23.35 5.03
CA ASP A 199 -35.73 -24.59 5.57
C ASP A 199 -34.81 -25.82 5.45
N ALA A 200 -33.88 -25.82 4.48
CA ALA A 200 -32.89 -26.88 4.31
C ALA A 200 -31.62 -26.64 5.12
N ILE A 201 -31.30 -25.38 5.44
CA ILE A 201 -30.16 -25.00 6.30
C ILE A 201 -30.51 -25.21 7.77
N LEU A 202 -31.72 -24.85 8.17
CA LEU A 202 -32.17 -25.04 9.55
C LEU A 202 -32.13 -26.53 9.91
N ALA A 203 -31.70 -26.83 11.13
CA ALA A 203 -31.44 -28.18 11.63
C ALA A 203 -30.24 -28.93 11.02
N THR A 204 -29.39 -28.27 10.21
CA THR A 204 -28.09 -28.82 9.79
C THR A 204 -26.97 -28.41 10.76
N ASP A 205 -25.89 -29.20 10.78
CA ASP A 205 -24.68 -28.87 11.54
C ASP A 205 -23.84 -27.86 10.75
N PHE A 206 -23.53 -26.72 11.37
CA PHE A 206 -22.70 -25.68 10.76
C PHE A 206 -21.27 -26.20 10.45
N LEU A 207 -20.81 -27.29 11.08
CA LEU A 207 -19.49 -27.88 10.78
C LEU A 207 -19.42 -28.55 9.40
N SER A 208 -20.56 -28.78 8.73
CA SER A 208 -20.61 -29.35 7.39
C SER A 208 -19.89 -28.50 6.34
N ILE A 209 -19.90 -27.17 6.50
CA ILE A 209 -19.22 -26.20 5.61
C ILE A 209 -17.76 -25.94 6.00
N VAL A 210 -17.27 -26.54 7.08
CA VAL A 210 -15.90 -26.36 7.60
C VAL A 210 -15.00 -27.51 7.12
N PRO A 211 -13.75 -27.25 6.67
CA PRO A 211 -12.80 -28.30 6.32
C PRO A 211 -12.58 -29.27 7.47
N GLU A 212 -12.46 -30.57 7.17
CA GLU A 212 -12.33 -31.60 8.21
C GLU A 212 -11.17 -31.35 9.18
N LEU A 213 -10.05 -30.82 8.67
CA LEU A 213 -8.87 -30.48 9.45
C LEU A 213 -9.11 -29.35 10.46
N ASP A 214 -10.06 -28.45 10.19
CA ASP A 214 -10.32 -27.25 11.00
C ASP A 214 -11.50 -27.44 11.98
N ARG A 215 -12.30 -28.50 11.83
CA ARG A 215 -13.52 -28.74 12.64
C ARG A 215 -13.23 -28.80 14.15
N ASP A 216 -12.14 -29.46 14.55
CA ASP A 216 -11.77 -29.58 15.96
C ASP A 216 -11.33 -28.24 16.55
N THR A 217 -10.59 -27.44 15.77
CA THR A 217 -10.16 -26.10 16.16
C THR A 217 -11.37 -25.17 16.32
N VAL A 218 -12.30 -25.19 15.35
CA VAL A 218 -13.53 -24.39 15.41
C VAL A 218 -14.38 -24.78 16.62
N ARG A 219 -14.54 -26.09 16.90
CA ARG A 219 -15.27 -26.58 18.08
C ARG A 219 -14.63 -26.10 19.37
N ALA A 220 -13.30 -26.13 19.47
CA ALA A 220 -12.57 -25.62 20.63
C ALA A 220 -12.74 -24.11 20.83
N CYS A 221 -12.70 -23.32 19.74
CA CYS A 221 -12.94 -21.88 19.79
C CYS A 221 -14.36 -21.52 20.25
N ILE A 222 -15.35 -22.30 19.85
CA ILE A 222 -16.75 -22.12 20.27
C ILE A 222 -16.95 -22.56 21.72
N ALA A 223 -16.33 -23.66 22.15
CA ALA A 223 -16.42 -24.15 23.53
C ALA A 223 -15.82 -23.16 24.56
N GLN A 224 -14.97 -22.24 24.12
CA GLN A 224 -14.45 -21.14 24.96
C GLN A 224 -15.47 -20.01 25.17
N CYS A 225 -16.56 -19.96 24.39
CA CYS A 225 -17.66 -19.01 24.62
C CYS A 225 -18.56 -19.49 25.75
N ASP A 226 -18.39 -18.93 26.94
CA ASP A 226 -19.22 -19.20 28.12
C ASP A 226 -19.70 -17.88 28.78
N ALA A 227 -20.39 -17.99 29.91
CA ALA A 227 -20.90 -16.84 30.66
C ALA A 227 -19.79 -15.88 31.15
N GLY A 228 -18.53 -16.34 31.25
CA GLY A 228 -17.37 -15.52 31.61
C GLY A 228 -16.65 -14.90 30.42
N HIS A 229 -16.70 -15.55 29.25
CA HIS A 229 -16.06 -15.10 28.02
C HIS A 229 -17.07 -15.11 26.87
N PRO A 230 -18.02 -14.17 26.85
CA PRO A 230 -19.19 -14.25 25.97
C PRO A 230 -18.87 -13.93 24.50
N LEU A 231 -17.62 -13.64 24.12
CA LEU A 231 -17.23 -13.24 22.77
C LEU A 231 -15.95 -13.95 22.33
N SER A 232 -16.01 -14.65 21.20
CA SER A 232 -14.84 -15.22 20.52
C SER A 232 -14.81 -14.79 19.07
N THR A 233 -13.64 -14.43 18.56
CA THR A 233 -13.45 -14.13 17.14
C THR A 233 -12.35 -15.01 16.58
N TYR A 234 -12.66 -15.73 15.50
CA TYR A 234 -11.73 -16.62 14.84
C TYR A 234 -11.93 -16.58 13.33
N VAL A 235 -10.90 -16.99 12.61
CA VAL A 235 -10.87 -17.02 11.15
C VAL A 235 -10.58 -18.44 10.72
N HIS A 236 -11.39 -18.96 9.80
CA HIS A 236 -11.17 -20.25 9.18
C HIS A 236 -11.73 -20.26 7.76
N GLN A 237 -11.40 -21.29 6.99
CA GLN A 237 -11.98 -21.45 5.66
C GLN A 237 -13.35 -22.10 5.75
N VAL A 238 -14.29 -21.63 4.93
CA VAL A 238 -15.57 -22.30 4.72
C VAL A 238 -15.71 -22.65 3.25
N MET A 239 -16.42 -23.74 2.97
CA MET A 239 -16.81 -24.10 1.63
C MET A 239 -18.05 -23.31 1.23
N ARG A 240 -17.95 -22.54 0.14
CA ARG A 240 -19.10 -21.89 -0.49
C ARG A 240 -19.82 -22.87 -1.43
N SER A 241 -21.06 -22.56 -1.80
CA SER A 241 -21.88 -23.36 -2.72
C SER A 241 -21.29 -23.58 -4.12
N ASP A 242 -20.35 -22.73 -4.54
CA ASP A 242 -19.61 -22.86 -5.80
C ASP A 242 -18.36 -23.77 -5.70
N GLU A 243 -18.26 -24.56 -4.62
CA GLU A 243 -17.12 -25.42 -4.28
C GLU A 243 -15.78 -24.66 -4.10
N GLN A 244 -15.85 -23.35 -3.86
CA GLN A 244 -14.66 -22.55 -3.57
C GLN A 244 -14.47 -22.35 -2.06
N TRP A 245 -13.25 -22.54 -1.60
CA TRP A 245 -12.85 -22.17 -0.25
C TRP A 245 -12.78 -20.65 -0.11
N ARG A 246 -13.41 -20.13 0.94
CA ARG A 246 -13.45 -18.72 1.29
C ARG A 246 -13.02 -18.52 2.73
N TRP A 247 -12.24 -17.48 3.00
CA TRP A 247 -11.83 -17.10 4.35
C TRP A 247 -12.96 -16.35 5.03
N MET A 248 -13.47 -16.92 6.11
CA MET A 248 -14.51 -16.31 6.92
C MET A 248 -13.98 -15.92 8.29
N GLN A 249 -14.23 -14.67 8.67
CA GLN A 249 -14.12 -14.23 10.05
C GLN A 249 -15.46 -14.41 10.74
N TRP A 250 -15.48 -15.20 11.81
CA TRP A 250 -16.65 -15.41 12.64
C TRP A 250 -16.45 -14.77 14.00
N THR A 251 -17.43 -13.98 14.41
CA THR A 251 -17.55 -13.48 15.77
C THR A 251 -18.74 -14.15 16.42
N VAL A 252 -18.49 -14.97 17.44
CA VAL A 252 -19.48 -15.78 18.14
C VAL A 252 -19.76 -15.19 19.51
N GLN A 253 -21.03 -15.04 19.85
CA GLN A 253 -21.52 -14.53 21.12
C GLN A 253 -22.49 -15.51 21.78
N ALA A 254 -22.31 -15.73 23.08
CA ALA A 254 -23.20 -16.55 23.91
C ALA A 254 -24.48 -15.81 24.31
N ILE A 255 -25.65 -16.44 24.10
CA ILE A 255 -26.96 -15.96 24.58
C ILE A 255 -27.36 -16.79 25.80
N LEU A 256 -27.39 -16.15 26.97
CA LEU A 256 -27.72 -16.78 28.25
C LEU A 256 -29.22 -16.64 28.55
N GLY A 257 -29.80 -17.67 29.17
CA GLY A 257 -31.16 -17.63 29.74
C GLY A 257 -31.20 -17.07 31.17
N GLU A 258 -32.37 -17.10 31.81
CA GLU A 258 -32.62 -16.51 33.14
C GLU A 258 -31.75 -17.06 34.30
N ASN A 259 -31.06 -18.20 34.12
CA ASN A 259 -30.22 -18.87 35.13
C ASN A 259 -28.73 -18.97 34.73
N ASP A 260 -28.21 -18.08 33.88
CA ASP A 260 -26.88 -18.20 33.25
C ASP A 260 -26.67 -19.52 32.47
N SER A 261 -27.76 -20.24 32.18
CA SER A 261 -27.73 -21.40 31.30
C SER A 261 -27.61 -20.90 29.87
N LEU A 262 -26.53 -21.26 29.18
CA LEU A 262 -26.33 -20.92 27.78
C LEU A 262 -27.42 -21.59 26.92
N LEU A 263 -28.20 -20.75 26.25
CA LEU A 263 -29.40 -21.13 25.50
C LEU A 263 -29.04 -21.39 24.04
N GLU A 264 -28.35 -20.44 23.42
CA GLU A 264 -27.89 -20.48 22.02
C GLU A 264 -26.61 -19.67 21.84
N LEU A 265 -25.91 -19.93 20.74
CA LEU A 265 -24.79 -19.12 20.28
C LEU A 265 -25.22 -18.35 19.04
N GLN A 266 -24.89 -17.06 18.99
CA GLN A 266 -25.10 -16.21 17.81
C GLN A 266 -23.76 -15.92 17.16
N ALA A 267 -23.66 -16.12 15.85
CA ALA A 267 -22.44 -15.83 15.11
C ALA A 267 -22.69 -14.85 13.97
N VAL A 268 -21.77 -13.91 13.81
CA VAL A 268 -21.68 -13.00 12.68
C VAL A 268 -20.47 -13.38 11.85
N GLY A 269 -20.71 -13.72 10.59
CA GLY A 269 -19.70 -14.12 9.61
C GLY A 269 -19.46 -13.02 8.59
N ARG A 270 -18.20 -12.70 8.33
CA ARG A 270 -17.79 -11.81 7.24
C ARG A 270 -16.76 -12.50 6.34
N ASP A 271 -16.99 -12.45 5.04
CA ASP A 271 -16.02 -12.91 4.05
C ASP A 271 -14.87 -11.89 3.96
N ILE A 272 -13.66 -12.36 4.27
CA ILE A 272 -12.43 -11.55 4.24
C ILE A 272 -11.47 -12.01 3.13
N THR A 273 -11.94 -12.85 2.21
CA THR A 273 -11.12 -13.48 1.17
C THR A 273 -10.43 -12.44 0.28
N GLU A 274 -11.20 -11.50 -0.28
CA GLU A 274 -10.66 -10.44 -1.14
C GLU A 274 -9.65 -9.56 -0.41
N GLN A 275 -9.97 -9.18 0.84
CA GLN A 275 -9.06 -8.39 1.68
C GLN A 275 -7.74 -9.13 1.90
N ARG A 276 -7.78 -10.42 2.26
CA ARG A 276 -6.57 -11.21 2.49
C ARG A 276 -5.75 -11.39 1.20
N TYR A 277 -6.41 -11.59 0.05
CA TYR A 277 -5.69 -11.67 -1.22
C TYR A 277 -5.05 -10.34 -1.61
N ALA A 278 -5.74 -9.22 -1.39
CA ALA A 278 -5.19 -7.89 -1.65
C ALA A 278 -3.98 -7.59 -0.75
N GLU A 279 -4.08 -7.87 0.55
CA GLU A 279 -2.98 -7.72 1.50
C GLU A 279 -1.79 -8.63 1.15
N ALA A 280 -2.05 -9.90 0.81
CA ALA A 280 -1.00 -10.83 0.41
C ALA A 280 -0.31 -10.40 -0.89
N THR A 281 -1.08 -9.95 -1.88
CA THR A 281 -0.56 -9.47 -3.17
C THR A 281 0.26 -8.20 -2.98
N LEU A 282 -0.20 -7.26 -2.16
CA LEU A 282 0.53 -6.04 -1.82
C LEU A 282 1.85 -6.39 -1.14
N ARG A 283 1.82 -7.28 -0.13
CA ARG A 283 3.01 -7.72 0.58
C ARG A 283 4.01 -8.43 -0.35
N GLU A 284 3.54 -9.33 -1.21
CA GLU A 284 4.39 -10.02 -2.18
C GLU A 284 5.03 -9.02 -3.15
N SER A 285 4.26 -8.04 -3.62
CA SER A 285 4.75 -6.96 -4.46
C SER A 285 5.81 -6.11 -3.76
N GLU A 286 5.59 -5.69 -2.51
CA GLU A 286 6.57 -4.95 -1.71
C GLU A 286 7.86 -5.76 -1.49
N GLU A 287 7.75 -7.04 -1.12
CA GLU A 287 8.89 -7.92 -0.95
C GLU A 287 9.64 -8.19 -2.26
N ARG A 288 8.91 -8.25 -3.39
CA ARG A 288 9.50 -8.36 -4.73
C ARG A 288 10.29 -7.10 -5.09
N TYR A 289 9.72 -5.91 -4.94
CA TYR A 289 10.41 -4.66 -5.25
C TYR A 289 11.61 -4.44 -4.33
N ARG A 290 11.49 -4.72 -3.03
CA ARG A 290 12.60 -4.66 -2.08
C ARG A 290 13.76 -5.56 -2.52
N ARG A 291 13.47 -6.81 -2.92
CA ARG A 291 14.51 -7.72 -3.42
C ARG A 291 15.19 -7.19 -4.69
N ILE A 292 14.44 -6.65 -5.65
CA ILE A 292 15.03 -6.07 -6.87
C ILE A 292 16.00 -4.94 -6.52
N VAL A 293 15.62 -4.05 -5.61
CA VAL A 293 16.43 -2.88 -5.23
C VAL A 293 17.67 -3.28 -4.41
N GLU A 294 17.53 -4.21 -3.46
CA GLU A 294 18.64 -4.65 -2.60
C GLU A 294 19.63 -5.57 -3.31
N THR A 295 19.20 -6.33 -4.32
CA THR A 295 20.08 -7.23 -5.09
C THR A 295 20.65 -6.57 -6.36
N ALA A 296 20.28 -5.33 -6.64
CA ALA A 296 20.82 -4.57 -7.76
C ALA A 296 22.34 -4.40 -7.61
N GLN A 297 23.08 -4.67 -8.69
CA GLN A 297 24.52 -4.42 -8.74
C GLN A 297 24.86 -2.93 -8.91
N GLU A 298 23.84 -2.13 -9.20
CA GLU A 298 23.90 -0.67 -9.30
C GLU A 298 23.55 -0.03 -7.97
N GLY A 299 24.23 1.08 -7.65
CA GLY A 299 23.84 1.96 -6.57
C GLY A 299 22.54 2.67 -6.94
N ILE A 300 21.49 2.47 -6.16
CA ILE A 300 20.24 3.21 -6.29
C ILE A 300 20.25 4.29 -5.22
N TRP A 301 20.09 5.54 -5.62
CA TRP A 301 20.15 6.68 -4.72
C TRP A 301 19.04 7.67 -5.03
N GLN A 302 18.19 7.94 -4.07
CA GLN A 302 17.13 8.92 -4.14
C GLN A 302 17.43 10.11 -3.23
N ILE A 303 17.17 11.30 -3.76
CA ILE A 303 17.30 12.57 -3.05
C ILE A 303 16.01 13.37 -3.10
N ASP A 304 15.79 14.24 -2.11
CA ASP A 304 14.71 15.23 -2.08
C ASP A 304 15.01 16.47 -2.93
N ALA A 305 14.13 17.47 -2.88
CA ALA A 305 14.23 18.71 -3.63
C ALA A 305 15.45 19.57 -3.24
N GLU A 306 15.92 19.41 -2.00
CA GLU A 306 17.09 20.07 -1.40
C GLU A 306 18.39 19.27 -1.59
N GLY A 307 18.32 18.07 -2.18
CA GLY A 307 19.47 17.21 -2.45
C GLY A 307 19.93 16.37 -1.25
N ARG A 308 19.07 16.17 -0.26
CA ARG A 308 19.31 15.23 0.86
C ARG A 308 18.86 13.84 0.48
N THR A 309 19.61 12.85 0.93
CA THR A 309 19.32 11.44 0.70
C THR A 309 18.04 11.02 1.41
N THR A 310 17.04 10.59 0.66
CA THR A 310 15.80 10.02 1.20
C THR A 310 15.82 8.49 1.18
N PHE A 311 16.54 7.91 0.22
CA PHE A 311 16.71 6.46 0.09
C PHE A 311 18.03 6.13 -0.59
N ALA A 312 18.69 5.06 -0.17
CA ALA A 312 19.81 4.45 -0.88
C ALA A 312 19.77 2.93 -0.66
N ASN A 313 20.16 2.14 -1.66
CA ASN A 313 20.32 0.69 -1.47
C ASN A 313 21.69 0.33 -0.87
N ALA A 314 21.85 -0.91 -0.40
CA ALA A 314 23.10 -1.37 0.20
C ALA A 314 24.31 -1.16 -0.74
N ARG A 315 24.12 -1.37 -2.04
CA ARG A 315 25.18 -1.22 -3.04
C ARG A 315 25.71 0.22 -3.12
N MET A 316 24.84 1.23 -3.03
CA MET A 316 25.26 2.63 -3.01
C MET A 316 26.10 2.95 -1.76
N ALA A 317 25.70 2.42 -0.60
CA ALA A 317 26.44 2.59 0.65
C ALA A 317 27.85 2.00 0.57
N GLU A 318 27.97 0.79 0.02
CA GLU A 318 29.26 0.15 -0.27
C GLU A 318 30.12 1.00 -1.23
N MET A 319 29.54 1.50 -2.33
CA MET A 319 30.25 2.35 -3.29
C MET A 319 30.81 3.61 -2.63
N LEU A 320 30.06 4.24 -1.71
CA LEU A 320 30.50 5.44 -1.00
C LEU A 320 31.34 5.18 0.25
N GLY A 321 31.53 3.91 0.63
CA GLY A 321 32.35 3.51 1.77
C GLY A 321 31.74 3.90 3.13
N CYS A 322 30.41 3.82 3.25
CA CYS A 322 29.70 4.19 4.47
C CYS A 322 28.49 3.29 4.74
N SER A 323 27.86 3.42 5.91
CA SER A 323 26.63 2.71 6.24
C SER A 323 25.40 3.43 5.66
N LEU A 324 24.31 2.69 5.45
CA LEU A 324 23.02 3.27 5.02
C LEU A 324 22.53 4.36 5.99
N ASP A 325 22.66 4.13 7.30
CA ASP A 325 22.27 5.12 8.33
C ASP A 325 23.07 6.42 8.22
N ALA A 326 24.34 6.35 7.80
CA ALA A 326 25.17 7.54 7.62
C ALA A 326 24.83 8.33 6.34
N LEU A 327 24.16 7.68 5.38
CA LEU A 327 23.66 8.30 4.15
C LEU A 327 22.32 8.99 4.36
N GLN A 328 21.42 8.42 5.16
CA GLN A 328 20.08 8.96 5.39
C GLN A 328 20.13 10.45 5.80
N GLY A 329 19.46 11.32 5.04
CA GLY A 329 19.39 12.77 5.28
C GLY A 329 20.65 13.58 4.97
N ARG A 330 21.76 12.92 4.61
CA ARG A 330 23.02 13.55 4.22
C ARG A 330 22.90 14.16 2.82
N LEU A 331 23.62 15.26 2.59
CA LEU A 331 23.61 15.97 1.31
C LEU A 331 24.46 15.24 0.26
N LEU A 332 23.96 15.17 -0.97
CA LEU A 332 24.69 14.65 -2.13
C LEU A 332 26.08 15.30 -2.28
N PHE A 333 26.19 16.59 -2.00
CA PHE A 333 27.41 17.40 -2.17
C PHE A 333 28.54 17.05 -1.19
N ASP A 334 28.28 16.24 -0.16
CA ASP A 334 29.31 15.79 0.78
C ASP A 334 30.27 14.78 0.17
N PHE A 335 29.86 14.13 -0.93
CA PHE A 335 30.63 13.11 -1.64
C PHE A 335 31.38 13.67 -2.86
N MET A 336 31.64 14.98 -2.88
CA MET A 336 32.19 15.68 -4.03
C MET A 336 33.29 16.66 -3.61
N ASP A 337 34.23 16.92 -4.51
CA ASP A 337 35.15 18.04 -4.40
C ASP A 337 34.51 19.36 -4.90
N GLU A 338 35.25 20.46 -4.85
CA GLU A 338 34.75 21.79 -5.26
C GLU A 338 34.30 21.81 -6.73
N GLU A 339 35.03 21.12 -7.61
CA GLU A 339 34.69 21.00 -9.03
C GLU A 339 33.43 20.15 -9.24
N GLY A 340 33.35 19.00 -8.56
CA GLY A 340 32.21 18.11 -8.58
C GLY A 340 30.92 18.75 -8.06
N ARG A 341 31.00 19.57 -7.01
CA ARG A 341 29.86 20.33 -6.49
C ARG A 341 29.27 21.27 -7.54
N ARG A 342 30.12 22.04 -8.22
CA ARG A 342 29.69 22.96 -9.29
C ARG A 342 28.99 22.23 -10.43
N ILE A 343 29.51 21.05 -10.81
CA ILE A 343 28.89 20.20 -11.84
C ILE A 343 27.53 19.69 -11.35
N ALA A 344 27.44 19.22 -10.11
CA ALA A 344 26.21 18.69 -9.54
C ALA A 344 25.11 19.76 -9.38
N GLU A 345 25.46 20.99 -9.01
CA GLU A 345 24.52 22.13 -8.97
C GLU A 345 23.95 22.44 -10.35
N ALA A 346 24.80 22.52 -11.38
CA ALA A 346 24.35 22.73 -12.76
C ALA A 346 23.46 21.57 -13.24
N ASN A 347 23.74 20.34 -12.81
CA ASN A 347 22.94 19.16 -13.14
C ASN A 347 21.58 19.17 -12.44
N LEU A 348 21.53 19.57 -11.17
CA LEU A 348 20.29 19.71 -10.40
C LEU A 348 19.34 20.74 -11.05
N GLU A 349 19.87 21.87 -11.51
CA GLU A 349 19.05 22.90 -12.16
C GLU A 349 18.51 22.42 -13.52
N ARG A 350 19.32 21.69 -14.31
CA ARG A 350 18.84 21.06 -15.56
C ARG A 350 17.79 19.99 -15.33
N ARG A 351 17.88 19.23 -14.23
CA ARG A 351 16.86 18.23 -13.84
C ARG A 351 15.55 18.86 -13.43
N ARG A 352 15.57 20.04 -12.78
CA ARG A 352 14.36 20.83 -12.51
C ARG A 352 13.63 21.24 -13.80
N GLN A 353 14.34 21.29 -14.92
CA GLN A 353 13.78 21.53 -16.26
C GLN A 353 13.36 20.24 -16.99
N GLY A 354 13.44 19.07 -16.35
CA GLY A 354 12.99 17.78 -16.89
C GLY A 354 14.02 17.05 -17.76
N ILE A 355 15.28 17.48 -17.77
CA ILE A 355 16.33 16.89 -18.63
C ILE A 355 17.01 15.74 -17.88
N THR A 356 16.87 14.52 -18.42
CA THR A 356 17.62 13.32 -17.99
C THR A 356 18.96 13.26 -18.72
N GLU A 357 20.04 12.99 -17.99
CA GLU A 357 21.38 12.82 -18.57
C GLU A 357 22.13 11.66 -17.97
N GLN A 358 23.01 11.08 -18.79
CA GLN A 358 24.01 10.11 -18.38
C GLN A 358 25.41 10.70 -18.52
N HIS A 359 26.20 10.64 -17.46
CA HIS A 359 27.58 11.13 -17.48
C HIS A 359 28.47 10.40 -16.47
N ASP A 360 29.77 10.34 -16.79
CA ASP A 360 30.81 9.90 -15.88
C ASP A 360 31.01 10.98 -14.80
N PHE A 361 31.06 10.58 -13.53
CA PHE A 361 31.28 11.47 -12.39
C PHE A 361 32.25 10.82 -11.41
N LYS A 362 33.05 11.64 -10.72
CA LYS A 362 33.99 11.16 -9.71
C LYS A 362 33.47 11.52 -8.32
N PHE A 363 33.12 10.51 -7.53
CA PHE A 363 32.74 10.71 -6.14
C PHE A 363 33.93 10.55 -5.21
N ARG A 364 33.90 11.31 -4.13
CA ARG A 364 34.75 11.15 -2.96
C ARG A 364 34.01 10.34 -1.91
N ARG A 365 34.59 9.20 -1.54
CA ARG A 365 34.08 8.31 -0.49
C ARG A 365 34.34 8.93 0.88
N LEU A 366 33.54 8.56 1.88
CA LEU A 366 33.73 9.06 3.25
C LEU A 366 34.98 8.47 3.93
N ASP A 367 35.49 7.35 3.43
CA ASP A 367 36.77 6.77 3.85
C ASP A 367 38.00 7.52 3.28
N GLY A 368 37.78 8.56 2.46
CA GLY A 368 38.82 9.36 1.81
C GLY A 368 39.25 8.86 0.42
N GLY A 369 38.72 7.72 -0.04
CA GLY A 369 38.96 7.21 -1.39
C GLY A 369 38.20 7.96 -2.48
N GLU A 370 38.56 7.71 -3.74
CA GLU A 370 37.84 8.19 -4.92
C GLU A 370 37.26 7.03 -5.71
N ILE A 371 36.08 7.22 -6.29
CA ILE A 371 35.39 6.23 -7.13
C ILE A 371 34.86 6.91 -8.38
N TRP A 372 35.13 6.30 -9.55
CA TRP A 372 34.54 6.74 -10.81
C TRP A 372 33.22 6.02 -11.04
N THR A 373 32.19 6.79 -11.34
CA THR A 373 30.84 6.26 -11.52
C THR A 373 30.20 6.77 -12.81
N LEU A 374 29.31 5.98 -13.38
CA LEU A 374 28.38 6.40 -14.43
C LEU A 374 27.02 6.66 -13.76
N LEU A 375 26.53 7.89 -13.85
CA LEU A 375 25.27 8.29 -13.26
C LEU A 375 24.20 8.38 -14.34
N SER A 376 23.05 7.75 -14.08
CA SER A 376 21.80 7.98 -14.82
C SER A 376 20.79 8.53 -13.83
N THR A 377 20.32 9.76 -13.99
CA THR A 377 19.44 10.40 -13.01
C THR A 377 18.16 10.92 -13.64
N ASN A 378 17.03 10.51 -13.07
CA ASN A 378 15.68 10.93 -13.47
C ASN A 378 15.04 11.81 -12.38
N PRO A 379 14.34 12.90 -12.75
CA PRO A 379 13.61 13.71 -11.80
C PRO A 379 12.37 12.96 -11.28
N ILE A 380 12.05 13.17 -10.01
CA ILE A 380 10.80 12.74 -9.37
C ILE A 380 9.93 13.99 -9.24
N LEU A 381 8.69 13.89 -9.72
CA LEU A 381 7.70 14.97 -9.66
C LEU A 381 6.63 14.64 -8.61
N ASP A 382 6.08 15.67 -7.95
CA ASP A 382 4.90 15.55 -7.11
C ASP A 382 3.60 15.45 -7.93
N ALA A 383 2.46 15.28 -7.26
CA ALA A 383 1.14 15.15 -7.90
C ALA A 383 0.73 16.41 -8.70
N GLU A 384 1.33 17.57 -8.39
CA GLU A 384 1.12 18.83 -9.10
C GLU A 384 2.16 19.10 -10.20
N GLY A 385 3.05 18.13 -10.47
CA GLY A 385 4.07 18.20 -11.52
C GLY A 385 5.30 19.04 -11.17
N ARG A 386 5.50 19.41 -9.90
CA ARG A 386 6.69 20.14 -9.45
C ARG A 386 7.80 19.18 -9.06
N TYR A 387 9.05 19.64 -9.12
CA TYR A 387 10.22 18.85 -8.73
C TYR A 387 10.21 18.51 -7.24
N ALA A 388 10.11 17.21 -6.91
CA ALA A 388 10.11 16.69 -5.55
C ALA A 388 11.44 16.03 -5.17
N GLY A 389 12.31 15.76 -6.14
CA GLY A 389 13.59 15.09 -5.92
C GLY A 389 14.10 14.39 -7.16
N ALA A 390 15.06 13.49 -7.01
CA ALA A 390 15.60 12.72 -8.11
C ALA A 390 15.96 11.29 -7.70
N LEU A 391 15.82 10.36 -8.64
CA LEU A 391 16.28 8.98 -8.54
C LEU A 391 17.48 8.78 -9.46
N ALA A 392 18.61 8.40 -8.89
CA ALA A 392 19.83 8.09 -9.61
C ALA A 392 20.12 6.58 -9.56
N MET A 393 20.55 6.04 -10.70
CA MET A 393 21.20 4.75 -10.84
C MET A 393 22.68 5.00 -11.09
N ILE A 394 23.55 4.35 -10.32
CA ILE A 394 24.98 4.61 -10.26
C ILE A 394 25.74 3.31 -10.48
N ILE A 395 26.60 3.27 -11.49
CA ILE A 395 27.46 2.13 -11.79
C ILE A 395 28.91 2.50 -11.49
N ASP A 396 29.63 1.66 -10.76
CA ASP A 396 31.08 1.81 -10.58
C ASP A 396 31.80 1.46 -11.90
N ILE A 397 32.51 2.43 -12.45
CA ILE A 397 33.29 2.32 -13.70
C ILE A 397 34.79 2.50 -13.43
N SER A 398 35.24 2.38 -12.17
CA SER A 398 36.64 2.55 -11.79
C SER A 398 37.54 1.54 -12.49
N ASP A 399 37.11 0.28 -12.63
CA ASP A 399 37.82 -0.73 -13.40
C ASP A 399 37.93 -0.37 -14.88
N ARG A 400 36.84 0.11 -15.48
CA ARG A 400 36.83 0.59 -16.87
C ARG A 400 37.84 1.72 -17.05
N LYS A 401 37.86 2.71 -16.16
CA LYS A 401 38.82 3.83 -16.20
C LYS A 401 40.26 3.38 -16.03
N ARG A 402 40.53 2.44 -15.11
CA ARG A 402 41.87 1.84 -14.94
C ARG A 402 42.31 1.10 -16.19
N MET A 403 41.42 0.33 -16.81
CA MET A 403 41.70 -0.40 -18.06
C MET A 403 41.94 0.55 -19.23
N GLU A 404 41.13 1.61 -19.38
CA GLU A 404 41.33 2.65 -20.39
C GLU A 404 42.70 3.32 -20.26
N GLU A 405 43.11 3.68 -19.05
CA GLU A 405 44.42 4.28 -18.79
C GLU A 405 45.56 3.28 -19.03
N THR A 406 45.40 2.02 -18.61
CA THR A 406 46.39 0.96 -18.88
C THR A 406 46.56 0.73 -20.38
N LEU A 407 45.46 0.67 -21.13
CA LEU A 407 45.49 0.54 -22.59
C LEU A 407 46.16 1.76 -23.24
N ARG A 408 45.88 2.97 -22.75
CA ARG A 408 46.53 4.20 -23.21
C ARG A 408 48.05 4.14 -22.97
N GLN A 409 48.47 3.69 -21.80
CA GLN A 409 49.89 3.53 -21.48
C GLN A 409 50.54 2.47 -22.37
N LEU A 410 49.95 1.29 -22.54
CA LEU A 410 50.47 0.25 -23.43
C LEU A 410 50.53 0.69 -24.90
N ALA A 411 49.56 1.50 -25.35
CA ALA A 411 49.52 2.03 -26.70
C ALA A 411 50.62 3.08 -26.96
N THR A 412 51.12 3.76 -25.92
CA THR A 412 52.05 4.89 -26.05
C THR A 412 53.46 4.63 -25.51
N HIS A 413 53.61 3.74 -24.53
CA HIS A 413 54.84 3.49 -23.79
C HIS A 413 55.26 2.01 -23.86
N ASP A 414 56.56 1.75 -23.74
CA ASP A 414 57.14 0.42 -23.60
C ASP A 414 56.98 -0.08 -22.17
N ALA A 415 56.37 -1.25 -22.00
CA ALA A 415 56.01 -1.79 -20.67
C ALA A 415 57.21 -2.07 -19.75
N LEU A 416 58.41 -2.27 -20.31
CA LEU A 416 59.60 -2.57 -19.53
C LEU A 416 60.32 -1.31 -19.04
N THR A 417 60.50 -0.34 -19.95
CA THR A 417 61.38 0.83 -19.74
C THR A 417 60.62 2.10 -19.38
N GLY A 418 59.32 2.17 -19.65
CA GLY A 418 58.51 3.37 -19.44
C GLY A 418 58.77 4.50 -20.45
N LEU A 419 59.67 4.30 -21.41
CA LEU A 419 59.88 5.22 -22.54
C LEU A 419 58.75 5.07 -23.55
N PHE A 420 58.66 5.94 -24.55
CA PHE A 420 57.71 5.74 -25.64
C PHE A 420 57.99 4.41 -26.36
N ASN A 421 56.93 3.69 -26.71
CA ASN A 421 57.09 2.51 -27.55
C ASN A 421 57.45 2.95 -28.98
N ARG A 422 57.95 2.01 -29.79
CA ARG A 422 58.31 2.26 -31.19
C ARG A 422 57.19 3.00 -31.95
N ARG A 423 55.96 2.50 -31.91
CA ARG A 423 54.84 3.07 -32.68
C ARG A 423 54.59 4.54 -32.34
N TYR A 424 54.55 4.88 -31.05
CA TYR A 424 54.25 6.23 -30.60
C TYR A 424 55.43 7.17 -30.80
N PHE A 425 56.68 6.70 -30.63
CA PHE A 425 57.88 7.45 -30.99
C PHE A 425 57.83 7.91 -32.45
N PHE A 426 57.53 7.01 -33.39
CA PHE A 426 57.43 7.37 -34.82
C PHE A 426 56.36 8.42 -35.08
N THR A 427 55.20 8.29 -34.43
CA THR A 427 54.11 9.28 -34.54
C THR A 427 54.56 10.68 -34.10
N LEU A 428 55.33 10.78 -33.02
CA LEU A 428 55.89 12.06 -32.56
C LEU A 428 57.02 12.54 -33.47
N ALA A 429 57.88 11.63 -33.92
CA ALA A 429 59.02 11.96 -34.75
C ALA A 429 58.64 12.48 -36.14
N GLU A 430 57.60 11.92 -36.76
CA GLU A 430 57.02 12.42 -38.00
C GLU A 430 56.51 13.86 -37.84
N ARG A 431 55.77 14.14 -36.75
CA ARG A 431 55.27 15.49 -36.45
C ARG A 431 56.40 16.51 -36.26
N GLU A 432 57.45 16.13 -35.53
CA GLU A 432 58.62 17.00 -35.31
C GLU A 432 59.45 17.19 -36.59
N LEU A 433 59.53 16.17 -37.46
CA LEU A 433 60.17 16.29 -38.77
C LEU A 433 59.40 17.25 -39.68
N GLU A 434 58.08 17.12 -39.78
CA GLU A 434 57.25 18.06 -40.54
C GLU A 434 57.40 19.50 -40.03
N ARG A 435 57.46 19.66 -38.70
CA ARG A 435 57.68 20.97 -38.06
C ARG A 435 59.06 21.53 -38.40
N SER A 436 60.11 20.72 -38.31
CA SER A 436 61.48 21.09 -38.68
C SER A 436 61.58 21.51 -40.14
N GLN A 437 60.99 20.75 -41.07
CA GLN A 437 60.95 21.06 -42.50
C GLN A 437 60.18 22.35 -42.79
N ARG A 438 59.06 22.57 -42.11
CA ARG A 438 58.22 23.77 -42.29
C ARG A 438 58.92 25.05 -41.86
N TYR A 439 59.62 25.02 -40.72
CA TYR A 439 60.22 26.21 -40.12
C TYR A 439 61.73 26.34 -40.36
N GLY A 440 62.34 25.34 -41.01
CA GLY A 440 63.78 25.32 -41.24
C GLY A 440 64.57 25.27 -39.92
N HIS A 441 64.12 24.47 -38.95
CA HIS A 441 64.83 24.26 -37.69
C HIS A 441 65.67 22.98 -37.74
N PRO A 442 66.86 22.95 -37.11
CA PRO A 442 67.69 21.76 -37.11
C PRO A 442 67.05 20.61 -36.32
N LEU A 443 67.24 19.38 -36.81
CA LEU A 443 66.73 18.16 -36.20
C LEU A 443 67.81 17.09 -36.26
N ALA A 444 68.04 16.36 -35.18
CA ALA A 444 68.98 15.25 -35.15
C ALA A 444 68.31 13.99 -34.59
N LEU A 445 68.68 12.84 -35.13
CA LEU A 445 68.23 11.52 -34.69
C LEU A 445 69.44 10.71 -34.22
N LEU A 446 69.31 10.10 -33.05
CA LEU A 446 70.27 9.19 -32.47
C LEU A 446 69.68 7.78 -32.42
N MET A 447 70.43 6.79 -32.90
CA MET A 447 70.18 5.37 -32.64
C MET A 447 71.20 4.89 -31.61
N LEU A 448 70.73 4.28 -30.54
CA LEU A 448 71.54 3.85 -29.41
C LEU A 448 71.36 2.34 -29.23
N ASP A 449 72.44 1.65 -28.89
CA ASP A 449 72.40 0.22 -28.61
C ASP A 449 73.28 -0.13 -27.41
N LEU A 450 72.79 -1.01 -26.55
CA LEU A 450 73.58 -1.51 -25.43
C LEU A 450 74.65 -2.48 -25.90
N ASP A 451 75.89 -2.11 -25.64
CA ASP A 451 77.02 -2.97 -25.96
C ASP A 451 76.98 -4.27 -25.15
N HIS A 452 77.19 -5.39 -25.83
CA HIS A 452 77.28 -6.72 -25.21
C HIS A 452 76.02 -7.17 -24.43
N PHE A 453 74.85 -6.59 -24.68
CA PHE A 453 73.62 -6.94 -23.96
C PHE A 453 73.25 -8.43 -24.05
N LYS A 454 73.42 -9.05 -25.22
CA LYS A 454 73.26 -10.51 -25.36
C LYS A 454 74.12 -11.30 -24.38
N ALA A 455 75.39 -10.92 -24.18
CA ALA A 455 76.27 -11.60 -23.24
C ALA A 455 75.80 -11.42 -21.78
N ILE A 456 75.20 -10.27 -21.45
CA ILE A 456 74.58 -10.03 -20.13
C ILE A 456 73.41 -11.00 -19.92
N ASN A 457 72.51 -11.11 -20.90
CA ASN A 457 71.38 -12.05 -20.82
C ASN A 457 71.83 -13.50 -20.73
N ASP A 458 72.80 -13.91 -21.56
CA ASP A 458 73.29 -15.30 -21.61
C ASP A 458 74.00 -15.70 -20.32
N SER A 459 74.66 -14.76 -19.63
CA SER A 459 75.44 -15.04 -18.41
C SER A 459 74.69 -14.80 -17.09
N ARG A 460 73.75 -13.84 -17.06
CA ARG A 460 73.07 -13.38 -15.84
C ARG A 460 71.54 -13.56 -15.88
N GLY A 461 71.01 -14.05 -17.00
CA GLY A 461 69.57 -14.26 -17.21
C GLY A 461 68.81 -13.01 -17.63
N HIS A 462 67.61 -13.21 -18.16
CA HIS A 462 66.77 -12.13 -18.70
C HIS A 462 66.37 -11.08 -17.66
N GLN A 463 66.18 -11.47 -16.40
CA GLN A 463 65.83 -10.52 -15.33
C GLN A 463 66.93 -9.48 -15.08
N ALA A 464 68.21 -9.88 -15.23
CA ALA A 464 69.33 -8.95 -15.15
C ALA A 464 69.36 -8.01 -16.36
N GLY A 465 69.08 -8.51 -17.56
CA GLY A 465 68.93 -7.68 -18.77
C GLY A 465 67.81 -6.65 -18.62
N ASP A 466 66.67 -7.02 -18.04
CA ASP A 466 65.56 -6.11 -17.79
C ASP A 466 65.95 -4.95 -16.83
N GLN A 467 66.74 -5.25 -15.79
CA GLN A 467 67.25 -4.23 -14.88
C GLN A 467 68.21 -3.26 -15.58
N VAL A 468 69.08 -3.79 -16.44
CA VAL A 468 70.00 -2.99 -17.25
C VAL A 468 69.23 -2.08 -18.21
N LEU A 469 68.20 -2.59 -18.89
CA LEU A 469 67.37 -1.79 -19.80
C LEU A 469 66.65 -0.64 -19.07
N ARG A 470 66.10 -0.89 -17.88
CA ARG A 470 65.46 0.15 -17.05
C ARG A 470 66.44 1.22 -16.59
N ALA A 471 67.63 0.80 -16.16
CA ALA A 471 68.67 1.73 -15.71
C ALA A 471 69.11 2.64 -16.86
N VAL A 472 69.43 2.07 -18.03
CA VAL A 472 69.82 2.84 -19.22
C VAL A 472 68.69 3.77 -19.69
N ALA A 473 67.44 3.30 -19.70
CA ALA A 473 66.30 4.14 -20.04
C ALA A 473 66.17 5.37 -19.13
N SER A 474 66.31 5.19 -17.81
CA SER A 474 66.29 6.27 -16.82
C SER A 474 67.45 7.26 -17.03
N ILE A 475 68.66 6.76 -17.32
CA ILE A 475 69.83 7.59 -17.62
C ILE A 475 69.58 8.43 -18.87
N ILE A 476 69.07 7.82 -19.94
CA ILE A 476 68.76 8.55 -21.17
C ILE A 476 67.73 9.64 -20.88
N GLN A 477 66.61 9.29 -20.23
CA GLN A 477 65.52 10.23 -19.96
C GLN A 477 65.97 11.43 -19.10
N THR A 478 66.78 11.21 -18.07
CA THR A 478 67.29 12.27 -17.18
C THR A 478 68.34 13.18 -17.84
N ASN A 479 68.98 12.71 -18.91
CA ASN A 479 69.98 13.47 -19.66
C ASN A 479 69.41 14.21 -20.88
N LEU A 480 68.10 14.14 -21.10
CA LEU A 480 67.37 14.76 -22.21
C LEU A 480 66.47 15.90 -21.72
N ARG A 481 66.15 16.82 -22.63
CA ARG A 481 65.23 17.94 -22.38
C ARG A 481 63.79 17.47 -22.52
N GLN A 482 62.85 18.23 -21.96
CA GLN A 482 61.41 17.93 -22.06
C GLN A 482 60.90 17.88 -23.52
N ILE A 483 61.54 18.61 -24.43
CA ILE A 483 61.19 18.63 -25.86
C ILE A 483 61.84 17.48 -26.65
N ASP A 484 62.85 16.82 -26.10
CA ASP A 484 63.52 15.71 -26.76
C ASP A 484 62.61 14.47 -26.68
N VAL A 485 62.50 13.71 -27.76
CA VAL A 485 61.65 12.53 -27.82
C VAL A 485 62.52 11.29 -27.70
N VAL A 486 62.22 10.41 -26.76
CA VAL A 486 62.94 9.15 -26.57
C VAL A 486 61.98 7.98 -26.61
N GLY A 487 62.36 6.93 -27.34
CA GLY A 487 61.61 5.69 -27.39
C GLY A 487 62.50 4.46 -27.39
N ARG A 488 61.95 3.32 -26.98
CA ARG A 488 62.58 2.02 -27.16
C ARG A 488 62.23 1.49 -28.55
N TYR A 489 63.24 1.30 -29.39
CA TYR A 489 63.07 0.90 -30.78
C TYR A 489 62.78 -0.61 -30.90
N GLY A 490 63.49 -1.43 -30.13
CA GLY A 490 63.27 -2.87 -30.02
C GLY A 490 64.45 -3.56 -29.33
N GLY A 491 64.21 -4.64 -28.58
CA GLY A 491 65.29 -5.39 -27.94
C GLY A 491 66.17 -4.51 -27.02
N GLU A 492 67.43 -4.33 -27.42
CA GLU A 492 68.46 -3.53 -26.74
C GLU A 492 68.68 -2.14 -27.36
N GLU A 493 67.84 -1.75 -28.31
CA GLU A 493 67.96 -0.51 -29.09
C GLU A 493 67.00 0.59 -28.60
N PHE A 494 67.53 1.80 -28.47
CA PHE A 494 66.79 3.02 -28.19
C PHE A 494 66.97 4.03 -29.31
N VAL A 495 65.98 4.90 -29.47
CA VAL A 495 66.01 5.99 -30.43
C VAL A 495 65.69 7.30 -29.72
N VAL A 496 66.45 8.33 -30.07
CA VAL A 496 66.26 9.69 -29.54
C VAL A 496 66.16 10.67 -30.70
N LEU A 497 65.12 11.49 -30.69
CA LEU A 497 64.98 12.63 -31.57
C LEU A 497 65.26 13.90 -30.77
N LEU A 498 66.08 14.78 -31.35
CA LEU A 498 66.48 16.06 -30.77
C LEU A 498 65.96 17.20 -31.65
N PRO A 499 64.73 17.69 -31.41
CA PRO A 499 64.20 18.88 -32.06
C PRO A 499 65.08 20.10 -31.82
N GLU A 500 65.11 21.01 -32.79
CA GLU A 500 65.82 22.29 -32.74
C GLU A 500 67.31 22.16 -32.37
N THR A 501 67.93 21.02 -32.71
CA THR A 501 69.30 20.69 -32.28
C THR A 501 70.22 20.48 -33.49
N ALA A 502 71.18 21.40 -33.65
CA ALA A 502 72.20 21.33 -34.71
C ALA A 502 73.26 20.24 -34.46
N ARG A 503 73.98 19.85 -35.51
CA ARG A 503 74.97 18.74 -35.53
C ARG A 503 75.93 18.73 -34.34
N MET A 504 76.58 19.85 -34.04
CA MET A 504 77.58 19.91 -32.97
C MET A 504 76.96 19.76 -31.58
N THR A 505 75.78 20.34 -31.37
CA THR A 505 75.02 20.21 -30.11
C THR A 505 74.49 18.78 -29.94
N ALA A 506 73.96 18.17 -31.01
CA ALA A 506 73.51 16.78 -31.00
C ALA A 506 74.66 15.81 -30.68
N LEU A 507 75.86 16.05 -31.25
CA LEU A 507 77.05 15.26 -30.94
C LEU A 507 77.45 15.39 -29.47
N ALA A 508 77.35 16.58 -28.89
CA ALA A 508 77.62 16.79 -27.47
C ALA A 508 76.61 16.04 -26.58
N VAL A 509 75.32 16.01 -26.95
CA VAL A 509 74.28 15.21 -26.28
C VAL A 509 74.62 13.71 -26.37
N ALA A 510 74.91 13.20 -27.57
CA ALA A 510 75.26 11.80 -27.78
C ALA A 510 76.49 11.37 -26.95
N LYS A 511 77.55 12.18 -26.93
CA LYS A 511 78.75 11.91 -26.12
C LYS A 511 78.45 11.94 -24.62
N ARG A 512 77.60 12.87 -24.18
CA ARG A 512 77.14 12.94 -22.79
C ARG A 512 76.38 11.67 -22.41
N LEU A 513 75.51 11.16 -23.27
CA LEU A 513 74.79 9.91 -23.04
C LEU A 513 75.74 8.72 -22.92
N CYS A 514 76.71 8.56 -23.83
CA CYS A 514 77.72 7.50 -23.72
C CYS A 514 78.48 7.58 -22.39
N ALA A 515 78.94 8.77 -22.00
CA ALA A 515 79.68 8.97 -20.75
C ALA A 515 78.81 8.71 -19.52
N ALA A 516 77.56 9.17 -19.51
CA ALA A 516 76.64 8.96 -18.40
C ALA A 516 76.35 7.47 -18.16
N VAL A 517 76.13 6.70 -19.23
CA VAL A 517 75.93 5.25 -19.13
C VAL A 517 77.21 4.55 -18.69
N ALA A 518 78.38 4.92 -19.26
CA ALA A 518 79.65 4.30 -18.92
C ALA A 518 80.11 4.54 -17.47
N VAL A 519 79.74 5.68 -16.87
CA VAL A 519 80.07 6.02 -15.48
C VAL A 519 79.15 5.29 -14.49
N GLN A 520 77.90 5.03 -14.88
CA GLN A 520 76.92 4.45 -14.00
C GLN A 520 76.93 2.93 -14.11
N SER A 521 77.59 2.28 -13.16
CA SER A 521 77.47 0.83 -13.03
C SER A 521 76.08 0.46 -12.52
N VAL A 522 75.48 -0.59 -13.10
CA VAL A 522 74.23 -1.15 -12.60
C VAL A 522 74.56 -2.20 -11.56
N GLU A 523 74.11 -2.00 -10.33
CA GLU A 523 74.23 -3.01 -9.27
C GLU A 523 73.24 -4.14 -9.54
N LEU A 524 73.78 -5.34 -9.80
CA LEU A 524 73.03 -6.56 -10.04
C LEU A 524 73.45 -7.57 -8.98
N SER A 525 72.55 -7.93 -8.07
CA SER A 525 72.78 -8.97 -7.04
C SER A 525 74.06 -8.77 -6.21
N GLY A 526 74.46 -7.53 -5.93
CA GLY A 526 75.64 -7.19 -5.13
C GLY A 526 76.95 -7.03 -5.92
N GLU A 527 76.92 -7.17 -7.25
CA GLU A 527 78.05 -6.89 -8.13
C GLU A 527 77.76 -5.68 -9.02
N SER A 528 78.80 -4.86 -9.24
CA SER A 528 78.75 -3.65 -10.07
C SER A 528 79.10 -4.02 -11.52
N LEU A 529 78.15 -3.95 -12.45
CA LEU A 529 78.38 -4.26 -13.86
C LEU A 529 78.59 -2.97 -14.67
N PRO A 530 79.76 -2.79 -15.33
CA PRO A 530 79.95 -1.69 -16.26
C PRO A 530 79.12 -1.93 -17.53
N ILE A 531 78.35 -0.92 -17.93
CA ILE A 531 77.53 -0.97 -19.15
C ILE A 531 77.94 0.19 -20.04
N THR A 532 77.99 -0.05 -21.34
CA THR A 532 78.30 0.97 -22.33
C THR A 532 77.27 0.95 -23.45
N ILE A 533 77.15 2.07 -24.14
CA ILE A 533 76.29 2.20 -25.31
C ILE A 533 77.09 2.69 -26.51
N SER A 534 76.77 2.15 -27.67
CA SER A 534 77.18 2.68 -28.96
C SER A 534 76.08 3.58 -29.52
N VAL A 535 76.45 4.70 -30.14
CA VAL A 535 75.49 5.67 -30.66
C VAL A 535 75.81 6.02 -32.12
N GLY A 536 74.82 5.88 -32.98
CA GLY A 536 74.82 6.41 -34.35
C GLY A 536 74.00 7.68 -34.44
N MET A 537 74.54 8.74 -35.06
CA MET A 537 73.87 10.02 -35.20
C MET A 537 73.65 10.39 -36.66
N ALA A 538 72.42 10.77 -37.02
CA ALA A 538 72.08 11.43 -38.27
C ALA A 538 71.50 12.83 -38.02
N VAL A 539 71.78 13.78 -38.91
CA VAL A 539 71.25 15.15 -38.84
C VAL A 539 70.34 15.36 -40.04
N GLY A 540 69.12 15.81 -39.80
CA GLY A 540 68.09 16.02 -40.81
C GLY A 540 67.96 17.44 -41.32
N PHE A 541 68.93 18.30 -41.01
CA PHE A 541 68.87 19.72 -41.34
C PHE A 541 69.36 20.02 -42.77
N GLY A 542 68.53 20.70 -43.56
CA GLY A 542 68.90 21.29 -44.87
C GLY A 542 68.55 20.46 -46.10
N ASP A 543 67.88 19.31 -45.95
CA ASP A 543 67.45 18.45 -47.05
C ASP A 543 65.92 18.29 -47.02
N ALA A 544 65.22 19.02 -47.90
CA ALA A 544 63.76 19.02 -47.95
C ALA A 544 63.15 17.67 -48.39
N ALA A 545 63.95 16.76 -48.94
CA ALA A 545 63.52 15.44 -49.37
C ALA A 545 63.69 14.36 -48.28
N LEU A 546 64.32 14.70 -47.16
CA LEU A 546 64.68 13.71 -46.14
C LEU A 546 63.45 13.29 -45.32
N ASN A 547 63.11 12.00 -45.38
CA ASN A 547 62.07 11.39 -44.57
C ASN A 547 62.65 10.71 -43.30
N LEU A 548 61.78 10.35 -42.36
CA LEU A 548 62.20 9.74 -41.08
C LEU A 548 62.89 8.38 -41.27
N GLU A 549 62.46 7.59 -42.25
CA GLU A 549 63.05 6.28 -42.56
C GLU A 549 64.50 6.41 -43.03
N GLU A 550 64.78 7.38 -43.90
CA GLU A 550 66.14 7.67 -44.35
C GLU A 550 67.02 8.23 -43.22
N MET A 551 66.47 9.05 -42.32
CA MET A 551 67.20 9.48 -41.11
C MET A 551 67.57 8.29 -40.21
N LEU A 552 66.66 7.34 -40.03
CA LEU A 552 66.90 6.13 -39.26
C LEU A 552 67.95 5.25 -39.91
N GLU A 553 67.88 5.01 -41.23
CA GLU A 553 68.90 4.24 -41.95
C GLU A 553 70.28 4.88 -41.84
N ARG A 554 70.37 6.21 -41.96
CA ARG A 554 71.64 6.95 -41.80
C ARG A 554 72.19 6.81 -40.38
N ALA A 555 71.32 6.90 -39.36
CA ALA A 555 71.72 6.74 -37.97
C ALA A 555 72.12 5.28 -37.64
N ASP A 556 71.42 4.29 -38.20
CA ASP A 556 71.73 2.87 -38.04
C ASP A 556 73.07 2.48 -38.66
N ARG A 557 73.37 2.96 -39.88
CA ARG A 557 74.70 2.78 -40.50
C ARG A 557 75.82 3.40 -39.66
N ALA A 558 75.56 4.57 -39.09
CA ALA A 558 76.50 5.19 -38.15
C ALA A 558 76.66 4.34 -36.88
N LEU A 559 75.58 3.81 -36.32
CA LEU A 559 75.62 2.94 -35.14
C LEU A 559 76.44 1.67 -35.43
N TYR A 560 76.25 1.04 -36.58
CA TYR A 560 77.04 -0.11 -37.00
C TYR A 560 78.55 0.22 -37.05
N ALA A 561 78.92 1.38 -37.59
CA ALA A 561 80.32 1.84 -37.58
C ALA A 561 80.86 2.11 -36.17
N ALA A 562 80.04 2.64 -35.26
CA ALA A 562 80.41 2.81 -33.85
C ALA A 562 80.70 1.45 -33.19
N LYS A 563 79.85 0.44 -33.44
CA LYS A 563 80.07 -0.93 -32.93
C LYS A 563 81.33 -1.56 -33.53
N ALA A 564 81.52 -1.45 -34.85
CA ALA A 564 82.65 -2.05 -35.56
C ALA A 564 84.00 -1.44 -35.19
N THR A 565 84.05 -0.15 -34.88
CA THR A 565 85.30 0.55 -34.54
C THR A 565 85.70 0.42 -33.07
N GLY A 566 84.95 -0.32 -32.26
CA GLY A 566 85.34 -0.68 -30.89
C GLY A 566 84.34 -0.30 -29.79
N ARG A 567 83.07 -0.02 -30.13
CA ARG A 567 81.97 0.23 -29.18
C ARG A 567 82.20 1.43 -28.24
N ASN A 568 81.27 1.68 -27.30
CA ASN A 568 81.30 2.78 -26.33
C ASN A 568 81.66 4.15 -26.93
N ARG A 569 81.02 4.51 -28.05
CA ARG A 569 81.36 5.71 -28.81
C ARG A 569 80.20 6.20 -29.64
N VAL A 570 80.37 7.42 -30.14
CA VAL A 570 79.45 8.05 -31.09
C VAL A 570 80.08 8.04 -32.48
N ALA A 571 79.34 7.57 -33.48
CA ALA A 571 79.65 7.78 -34.90
C ALA A 571 78.58 8.66 -35.54
N VAL A 572 78.97 9.45 -36.54
CA VAL A 572 78.12 10.49 -37.14
C VAL A 572 78.04 10.27 -38.64
N TRP A 573 76.83 10.28 -39.20
CA TRP A 573 76.61 10.26 -40.64
C TRP A 573 76.76 11.68 -41.27
N PRO A 574 77.32 11.81 -42.48
CA PRO A 574 78.04 10.77 -43.24
C PRO A 574 79.33 10.39 -42.52
N LEU A 575 79.68 9.11 -42.59
CA LEU A 575 80.94 8.59 -42.05
C LEU A 575 82.08 9.28 -42.79
N VAL A 576 82.83 10.13 -42.08
CA VAL A 576 84.04 10.72 -42.64
C VAL A 576 85.12 9.66 -42.48
N ASP A 577 85.72 9.23 -43.59
CA ASP A 577 86.89 8.35 -43.56
C ASP A 577 87.94 9.00 -42.64
N ALA A 578 88.34 8.27 -41.61
CA ALA A 578 89.54 8.60 -40.85
C ALA A 578 90.73 8.35 -41.79
N GLY A 579 91.03 9.35 -42.62
CA GLY A 579 92.26 9.41 -43.40
C GLY A 579 93.49 9.42 -42.50
#